data_AF-A0A432QSE4-F1
#
_entry.id   AF-A0A432QSE4-F1
#
_cell.length_a   1.000
_cell.length_b   1.000
_cell.length_c   1.000
_cell.angle_alpha   90.00
_cell.angle_beta   90.00
_cell.angle_gamma   90.00
#
_symmetry.space_group_name_H-M   'P 1'
#
loop_
_entity.id
_entity.type
_entity.pdbx_description
1 polymer ?
#
loop_
_entity_poly.entity_id
_entity_poly.type
_entity_poly.pdbx_seq_one_letter_code
_entity_poly.pdbx_strand_id
1 'polypeptide(L)'
;FYLHNPALATRELSQLSKAEYGWTFRVVSDRYMAPQDKPDKWESIAIKEIMKSKERGGEFWSWDGDKFRFAKAIYVKKGCLKCHGPEEKIPPAIMKALRAKYGDNVDRAINYKVGDLRGIISVTILPPGIISTAISLVDFWNIAALVLAFLIFWFFAKKEIIAPIEKLTKAAHDISLGKLDVDLGVRGLKEESVKDEITKLAIAIERLRASIQIAMERLRKKR
;
A
#
# COMPACT_ATOMS: atom_id res chain seq x y z
N PHE A 1 -30.97 20.57 31.51
CA PHE A 1 -30.89 19.84 30.23
C PHE A 1 -29.46 19.93 29.69
N TYR A 2 -28.66 18.87 29.83
CA TYR A 2 -27.45 18.72 29.04
C TYR A 2 -27.91 18.39 27.61
N LEU A 3 -28.09 19.41 26.79
CA LEU A 3 -28.34 19.22 25.36
C LEU A 3 -27.02 18.77 24.72
N HIS A 4 -26.76 17.47 24.72
CA HIS A 4 -25.86 16.87 23.74
C HIS A 4 -26.50 17.12 22.37
N ASN A 5 -26.02 18.18 21.71
CA ASN A 5 -26.46 18.49 20.37
C ASN A 5 -25.66 17.66 19.36
N PRO A 6 -26.19 17.45 18.14
CA PRO A 6 -25.52 16.63 17.13
C PRO A 6 -24.07 17.05 16.86
N ALA A 7 -23.79 18.36 16.85
CA ALA A 7 -22.44 18.87 16.66
C ALA A 7 -21.48 18.42 17.77
N LEU A 8 -21.90 18.46 19.03
CA LEU A 8 -21.09 18.00 20.16
C LEU A 8 -20.83 16.48 20.08
N ALA A 9 -21.87 15.69 19.81
CA ALA A 9 -21.73 14.25 19.63
C ALA A 9 -20.74 13.90 18.51
N THR A 10 -20.80 14.60 17.37
CA THR A 10 -19.85 14.37 16.26
C THR A 10 -18.41 14.72 16.62
N ARG A 11 -18.18 15.68 17.52
CA ARG A 11 -16.82 16.03 17.97
C ARG A 11 -16.25 14.97 18.89
N GLU A 12 -17.05 14.44 19.83
CA GLU A 12 -16.66 13.35 20.71
C GLU A 12 -16.32 12.10 19.89
N LEU A 13 -17.16 11.74 18.92
CA LEU A 13 -16.90 10.62 18.01
C LEU A 13 -15.65 10.83 17.14
N SER A 14 -15.37 12.06 16.70
CA SER A 14 -14.16 12.38 15.93
C SER A 14 -12.87 12.20 16.73
N GLN A 15 -12.91 12.50 18.03
CA GLN A 15 -11.76 12.25 18.90
C GLN A 15 -11.44 10.75 19.01
N LEU A 16 -12.48 9.90 19.06
CA LEU A 16 -12.32 8.45 19.07
C LEU A 16 -11.77 7.93 17.72
N SER A 17 -12.30 8.39 16.59
CA SER A 17 -11.84 7.92 15.27
C SER A 17 -10.36 8.20 15.02
N LYS A 18 -9.87 9.35 15.50
CA LYS A 18 -8.46 9.74 15.40
C LYS A 18 -7.55 8.75 16.11
N ALA A 19 -7.95 8.31 17.30
CA ALA A 19 -7.15 7.45 18.15
C ALA A 19 -7.09 6.00 17.62
N GLU A 20 -8.20 5.52 17.04
CA GLU A 20 -8.34 4.11 16.68
C GLU A 20 -8.00 3.81 15.21
N TYR A 21 -8.30 4.72 14.28
CA TYR A 21 -8.27 4.41 12.84
C TYR A 21 -7.42 5.35 11.98
N GLY A 22 -6.77 6.37 12.56
CA GLY A 22 -5.89 7.29 11.82
C GLY A 22 -6.61 8.27 10.89
N TRP A 23 -7.94 8.38 10.98
CA TRP A 23 -8.73 9.40 10.28
C TRP A 23 -9.50 10.28 11.27
N THR A 24 -9.73 11.52 10.88
CA THR A 24 -10.47 12.51 11.69
C THR A 24 -11.64 13.03 10.89
N PHE A 25 -12.71 13.44 11.57
CA PHE A 25 -13.80 14.11 10.89
C PHE A 25 -14.31 15.33 11.67
N ARG A 26 -14.88 16.30 10.97
CA ARG A 26 -15.42 17.52 11.58
C ARG A 26 -16.75 17.85 10.92
N VAL A 27 -17.66 18.41 11.69
CA VAL A 27 -18.86 19.04 11.16
C VAL A 27 -18.62 20.54 11.16
N VAL A 28 -18.57 21.13 9.97
CA VAL A 28 -18.26 22.56 9.79
C VAL A 28 -19.31 23.24 8.94
N SER A 29 -19.43 24.55 9.09
CA SER A 29 -20.40 25.36 8.36
C SER A 29 -19.89 26.78 8.16
N ASP A 30 -20.21 27.39 7.01
CA ASP A 30 -20.04 28.82 6.75
C ASP A 30 -20.87 29.70 7.72
N ARG A 31 -21.98 29.15 8.21
CA ARG A 31 -22.91 29.71 9.20
C ARG A 31 -22.80 28.93 10.53
N TYR A 32 -21.60 28.97 11.12
CA TYR A 32 -21.28 28.28 12.39
C TYR A 32 -21.78 29.06 13.62
N MET A 33 -22.19 28.34 14.66
CA MET A 33 -22.48 28.92 15.99
C MET A 33 -21.26 28.88 16.90
N ALA A 34 -20.56 27.74 16.89
CA ALA A 34 -19.39 27.52 17.71
C ALA A 34 -18.13 27.85 16.90
N PRO A 35 -17.17 28.64 17.42
CA PRO A 35 -15.96 29.03 16.69
C PRO A 35 -15.15 27.86 16.13
N GLN A 36 -15.14 26.72 16.81
CA GLN A 36 -14.47 25.49 16.39
C GLN A 36 -15.08 24.81 15.16
N ASP A 37 -16.33 25.14 14.81
CA ASP A 37 -17.01 24.62 13.61
C ASP A 37 -16.78 25.54 12.39
N LYS A 38 -15.94 26.57 12.55
CA LYS A 38 -15.50 27.43 11.45
C LYS A 38 -14.71 26.59 10.44
N PRO A 39 -15.01 26.69 9.14
CA PRO A 39 -14.30 25.97 8.11
C PRO A 39 -12.88 26.52 7.94
N ASP A 40 -11.94 25.63 7.69
CA ASP A 40 -10.61 25.96 7.20
C ASP A 40 -10.65 26.35 5.71
N LYS A 41 -9.46 26.59 5.12
CA LYS A 41 -9.35 27.00 3.70
C LYS A 41 -9.90 25.93 2.76
N TRP A 42 -9.59 24.66 2.98
CA TRP A 42 -10.04 23.55 2.14
C TRP A 42 -11.54 23.30 2.32
N GLU A 43 -12.03 23.30 3.56
CA GLU A 43 -13.45 23.14 3.89
C GLU A 43 -14.29 24.26 3.26
N SER A 44 -13.78 25.48 3.24
CA SER A 44 -14.43 26.62 2.57
C SER A 44 -14.53 26.43 1.05
N ILE A 45 -13.51 25.84 0.42
CA ILE A 45 -13.54 25.47 -1.00
C ILE A 45 -14.57 24.36 -1.22
N ALA A 46 -14.55 23.31 -0.40
CA ALA A 46 -15.49 22.20 -0.48
C ALA A 46 -16.95 22.66 -0.36
N ILE A 47 -17.27 23.55 0.59
CA ILE A 47 -18.62 24.13 0.73
C ILE A 47 -19.03 24.85 -0.56
N LYS A 48 -18.16 25.70 -1.11
CA LYS A 48 -18.45 26.44 -2.35
C LYS A 48 -18.66 25.51 -3.53
N GLU A 49 -17.83 24.48 -3.69
CA GLU A 49 -17.94 23.53 -4.80
C GLU A 49 -19.19 22.65 -4.67
N ILE A 50 -19.57 22.24 -3.46
CA ILE A 50 -20.82 21.52 -3.19
C ILE A 50 -22.05 22.39 -3.50
N MET A 51 -21.99 23.69 -3.17
CA MET A 51 -23.07 24.62 -3.49
C MET A 51 -23.25 24.82 -5.00
N LYS A 52 -22.14 24.88 -5.76
CA LYS A 52 -22.17 24.99 -7.22
C LYS A 52 -22.62 23.69 -7.89
N SER A 53 -22.12 22.55 -7.43
CA SER A 53 -22.29 21.24 -8.07
C SER A 53 -23.30 20.35 -7.33
N LYS A 54 -24.51 20.88 -7.06
CA LYS A 54 -25.60 20.12 -6.42
C LYS A 54 -25.85 18.73 -7.04
N GLU A 55 -25.44 18.53 -8.30
CA GLU A 55 -25.57 17.28 -9.05
C GLU A 55 -24.64 16.13 -8.60
N ARG A 56 -23.50 16.40 -7.95
CA ARG A 56 -22.57 15.34 -7.47
C ARG A 56 -23.00 14.72 -6.13
N GLY A 57 -24.29 14.69 -5.85
CA GLY A 57 -24.82 14.14 -4.58
C GLY A 57 -24.34 14.88 -3.33
N GLY A 58 -23.88 16.13 -3.46
CA GLY A 58 -23.36 16.94 -2.37
C GLY A 58 -22.01 16.46 -1.83
N GLU A 59 -21.11 15.98 -2.69
CA GLU A 59 -19.79 15.48 -2.32
C GLU A 59 -18.67 16.30 -2.96
N PHE A 60 -17.56 16.43 -2.24
CA PHE A 60 -16.32 16.99 -2.76
C PHE A 60 -15.14 16.27 -2.11
N TRP A 61 -14.11 15.98 -2.89
CA TRP A 61 -12.88 15.38 -2.39
C TRP A 61 -11.68 15.87 -3.18
N SER A 62 -10.56 15.99 -2.49
CA SER A 62 -9.27 16.27 -3.13
C SER A 62 -8.14 15.91 -2.19
N TRP A 63 -6.93 15.88 -2.75
CA TRP A 63 -5.70 15.91 -1.96
C TRP A 63 -5.44 17.32 -1.44
N ASP A 64 -5.03 17.41 -0.18
CA ASP A 64 -4.60 18.62 0.53
C ASP A 64 -3.18 18.34 1.07
N GLY A 65 -2.20 18.43 0.16
CA GLY A 65 -0.84 17.97 0.41
C GLY A 65 -0.77 16.45 0.54
N ASP A 66 -0.34 15.98 1.72
CA ASP A 66 -0.23 14.56 2.08
C ASP A 66 -1.53 13.95 2.62
N LYS A 67 -2.58 14.76 2.75
CA LYS A 67 -3.87 14.34 3.32
C LYS A 67 -4.88 14.16 2.20
N PHE A 68 -5.58 13.04 2.23
CA PHE A 68 -6.79 12.88 1.43
C PHE A 68 -7.98 13.43 2.23
N ARG A 69 -8.73 14.37 1.65
CA ARG A 69 -9.87 14.99 2.30
C ARG A 69 -11.14 14.78 1.50
N PHE A 70 -12.21 14.43 2.21
CA PHE A 70 -13.54 14.20 1.68
C PHE A 70 -14.55 15.06 2.44
N ALA A 71 -15.56 15.57 1.74
CA ALA A 71 -16.62 16.40 2.29
C ALA A 71 -17.97 15.92 1.79
N LYS A 72 -18.94 15.79 2.71
CA LYS A 72 -20.34 15.44 2.41
C LYS A 72 -21.30 16.51 2.92
N ALA A 73 -22.30 16.84 2.11
CA ALA A 73 -23.27 17.89 2.37
C ALA A 73 -24.27 17.59 3.52
N ILE A 74 -24.36 18.59 4.38
CA ILE A 74 -25.34 18.98 5.40
C ILE A 74 -26.74 19.42 4.98
N TYR A 75 -27.55 18.71 4.20
CA TYR A 75 -28.85 19.32 3.80
C TYR A 75 -29.89 19.36 4.92
N VAL A 76 -30.51 20.53 5.10
CA VAL A 76 -31.55 20.79 6.10
C VAL A 76 -32.81 19.98 5.79
N LYS A 77 -33.24 19.16 6.74
CA LYS A 77 -34.50 18.40 6.72
C LYS A 77 -35.51 19.00 7.71
N LYS A 78 -36.77 18.56 7.66
CA LYS A 78 -37.85 19.05 8.55
C LYS A 78 -37.46 19.04 10.04
N GLY A 79 -36.78 17.99 10.50
CA GLY A 79 -36.33 17.88 11.90
C GLY A 79 -35.31 18.94 12.33
N CYS A 80 -34.48 19.41 11.41
CA CYS A 80 -33.46 20.43 11.66
C CYS A 80 -34.09 21.79 12.02
N LEU A 81 -35.28 22.08 11.46
CA LEU A 81 -35.96 23.38 11.59
C LEU A 81 -36.45 23.66 13.02
N LYS A 82 -36.49 22.65 13.90
CA LYS A 82 -36.83 22.85 15.32
C LYS A 82 -35.84 23.76 16.05
N CYS A 83 -34.58 23.78 15.59
CA CYS A 83 -33.51 24.59 16.18
C CYS A 83 -32.81 25.50 15.17
N HIS A 84 -32.94 25.21 13.86
CA HIS A 84 -32.30 25.97 12.78
C HIS A 84 -33.30 26.68 11.87
N GLY A 85 -34.61 26.58 12.14
CA GLY A 85 -35.67 27.20 11.33
C GLY A 85 -35.84 28.69 11.63
N PRO A 86 -36.94 29.30 11.16
CA PRO A 86 -37.28 30.69 11.48
C PRO A 86 -37.31 30.93 12.98
N GLU A 87 -36.74 32.04 13.44
CA GLU A 87 -36.63 32.39 14.86
C GLU A 87 -37.95 32.27 15.61
N GLU A 88 -39.05 32.72 14.99
CA GLU A 88 -40.40 32.71 15.57
C GLU A 88 -40.96 31.30 15.77
N LYS A 89 -40.39 30.31 15.08
CA LYS A 89 -40.79 28.90 15.14
C LYS A 89 -39.91 28.07 16.08
N ILE A 90 -38.84 28.64 16.63
CA ILE A 90 -37.96 27.96 17.58
C ILE A 90 -38.58 28.10 18.98
N PRO A 91 -38.78 26.99 19.73
CA PRO A 91 -39.32 27.07 21.09
C PRO A 91 -38.48 27.99 22.00
N PRO A 92 -39.09 28.90 22.78
CA PRO A 92 -38.36 29.87 23.60
C PRO A 92 -37.32 29.25 24.54
N ALA A 93 -37.63 28.06 25.09
CA ALA A 93 -36.71 27.32 25.95
C ALA A 93 -35.42 26.88 25.21
N ILE A 94 -35.54 26.48 23.94
CA ILE A 94 -34.40 26.10 23.09
C ILE A 94 -33.61 27.34 22.72
N MET A 95 -34.26 28.41 22.30
CA MET A 95 -33.57 29.66 21.93
C MET A 95 -32.79 30.23 23.12
N LYS A 96 -33.38 30.25 24.32
CA LYS A 96 -32.71 30.65 25.56
C LYS A 96 -31.47 29.79 25.83
N ALA A 97 -31.57 28.47 25.68
CA ALA A 97 -30.44 27.57 25.87
C ALA A 97 -29.33 27.76 24.82
N LEU A 98 -29.71 28.00 23.56
CA LEU A 98 -28.75 28.28 22.48
C LEU A 98 -28.00 29.59 22.73
N ARG A 99 -28.71 30.68 23.06
CA ARG A 99 -28.08 31.98 23.36
C ARG A 99 -27.21 31.95 24.60
N ALA A 100 -27.63 31.22 25.65
CA ALA A 100 -26.80 31.02 26.84
C ALA A 100 -25.47 30.31 26.54
N LYS A 101 -25.44 29.43 25.52
CA LYS A 101 -24.25 28.64 25.17
C LYS A 101 -23.38 29.27 24.08
N TYR A 102 -24.00 29.91 23.09
CA TYR A 102 -23.35 30.38 21.86
C TYR A 102 -23.44 31.89 21.67
N GLY A 103 -24.13 32.62 22.55
CA GLY A 103 -24.35 34.06 22.45
C GLY A 103 -25.13 34.45 21.20
N ASP A 104 -24.85 35.64 20.68
CA ASP A 104 -25.53 36.20 19.50
C ASP A 104 -25.12 35.49 18.19
N ASN A 105 -24.09 34.63 18.22
CA ASN A 105 -23.71 33.82 17.05
C ASN A 105 -24.79 32.80 16.64
N VAL A 106 -25.78 32.54 17.49
CA VAL A 106 -26.93 31.70 17.16
C VAL A 106 -27.69 32.24 15.95
N ASP A 107 -27.81 33.56 15.83
CA ASP A 107 -28.61 34.21 14.79
C ASP A 107 -28.05 33.92 13.38
N ARG A 108 -26.74 33.64 13.30
CA ARG A 108 -26.10 33.22 12.05
C ARG A 108 -26.55 31.84 11.58
N ALA A 109 -26.98 30.96 12.48
CA ALA A 109 -27.25 29.56 12.20
C ALA A 109 -28.74 29.17 12.28
N ILE A 110 -29.65 30.14 12.25
CA ILE A 110 -31.11 29.93 12.19
C ILE A 110 -31.68 30.44 10.86
N ASN A 111 -32.99 30.48 10.68
CA ASN A 111 -33.66 30.92 9.45
C ASN A 111 -33.36 30.06 8.21
N TYR A 112 -33.03 28.79 8.39
CA TYR A 112 -32.90 27.84 7.30
C TYR A 112 -34.26 27.34 6.78
N LYS A 113 -34.27 26.88 5.53
CA LYS A 113 -35.36 26.20 4.85
C LYS A 113 -34.97 24.78 4.48
N VAL A 114 -35.95 23.91 4.23
CA VAL A 114 -35.68 22.54 3.78
C VAL A 114 -34.93 22.58 2.44
N GLY A 115 -33.83 21.82 2.35
CA GLY A 115 -32.97 21.78 1.17
C GLY A 115 -31.79 22.76 1.21
N ASP A 116 -31.75 23.68 2.18
CA ASP A 116 -30.58 24.53 2.39
C ASP A 116 -29.37 23.72 2.84
N LEU A 117 -28.17 24.20 2.52
CA LEU A 117 -26.92 23.62 3.02
C LEU A 117 -26.65 24.14 4.43
N ARG A 118 -26.79 23.26 5.44
CA ARG A 118 -26.43 23.57 6.82
C ARG A 118 -24.92 23.63 7.01
N GLY A 119 -24.15 22.82 6.29
CA GLY A 119 -22.71 22.68 6.46
C GLY A 119 -22.21 21.43 5.74
N ILE A 120 -21.05 20.92 6.14
CA ILE A 120 -20.48 19.69 5.61
C ILE A 120 -19.92 18.82 6.74
N ILE A 121 -19.88 17.51 6.52
CA ILE A 121 -19.02 16.58 7.24
C ILE A 121 -17.70 16.53 6.46
N SER A 122 -16.63 17.07 7.02
CA SER A 122 -15.27 16.95 6.47
C SER A 122 -14.57 15.76 7.11
N VAL A 123 -14.00 14.88 6.31
CA VAL A 123 -13.19 13.74 6.74
C VAL A 123 -11.77 13.96 6.21
N THR A 124 -10.79 13.82 7.09
CA THR A 124 -9.37 13.90 6.76
C THR A 124 -8.74 12.56 7.04
N ILE A 125 -8.24 11.92 5.98
CA ILE A 125 -7.55 10.65 6.00
C ILE A 125 -6.07 10.96 5.80
N LEU A 126 -5.25 10.55 6.77
CA LEU A 126 -3.81 10.49 6.63
C LEU A 126 -3.48 9.08 6.15
N PRO A 127 -3.25 8.86 4.84
CA PRO A 127 -2.83 7.55 4.39
C PRO A 127 -1.55 7.16 5.14
N PRO A 128 -1.39 5.89 5.55
CA PRO A 128 -0.14 5.44 6.13
C PRO A 128 0.98 5.78 5.16
N GLY A 129 2.06 6.37 5.68
CA GLY A 129 3.20 6.71 4.84
C GLY A 129 3.68 5.48 4.08
N ILE A 130 4.11 5.68 2.83
CA ILE A 130 4.71 4.59 2.03
C ILE A 130 5.85 3.92 2.82
N ILE A 131 6.59 4.72 3.60
CA ILE A 131 7.67 4.28 4.47
C ILE A 131 7.17 3.38 5.62
N SER A 132 6.08 3.73 6.31
CA SER A 132 5.55 2.89 7.40
C SER A 132 5.00 1.57 6.88
N THR A 133 4.38 1.60 5.70
CA THR A 133 3.91 0.40 5.00
C THR A 133 5.09 -0.47 4.57
N ALA A 134 6.15 0.12 4.01
CA ALA A 134 7.37 -0.60 3.64
C ALA A 134 8.08 -1.21 4.86
N ILE A 135 8.18 -0.49 5.98
CA ILE A 135 8.79 -0.99 7.22
C ILE A 135 7.99 -2.17 7.78
N SER A 136 6.66 -2.17 7.67
CA SER A 136 5.84 -3.32 8.10
C SER A 136 6.06 -4.60 7.28
N LEU A 137 6.65 -4.50 6.09
CA LEU A 137 7.03 -5.68 5.28
C LEU A 137 8.40 -6.24 5.70
N VAL A 138 9.20 -5.44 6.41
CA VAL A 138 10.56 -5.79 6.86
C VAL A 138 10.50 -6.35 8.28
N ASP A 139 9.73 -7.43 8.43
CA ASP A 139 9.74 -8.21 9.66
C ASP A 139 10.99 -9.11 9.72
N PHE A 140 11.49 -9.34 10.93
CA PHE A 140 12.65 -10.20 11.17
C PHE A 140 12.51 -11.58 10.50
N TRP A 141 11.29 -12.13 10.50
CA TRP A 141 10.97 -13.41 9.87
C TRP A 141 11.12 -13.37 8.34
N ASN A 142 10.75 -12.27 7.68
CA ASN A 142 10.91 -12.12 6.24
C ASN A 142 12.39 -12.00 5.85
N ILE A 143 13.18 -11.25 6.62
CA ILE A 143 14.62 -11.16 6.42
C ILE A 143 15.28 -12.54 6.63
N ALA A 144 14.94 -13.23 7.72
CA ALA A 144 15.49 -14.54 8.02
C ALA A 144 15.16 -15.57 6.92
N ALA A 145 13.93 -15.57 6.42
CA ALA A 145 13.51 -16.42 5.31
C ALA A 145 14.28 -16.11 4.01
N LEU A 146 14.47 -14.82 3.69
CA LEU A 146 15.24 -14.41 2.51
C LEU A 146 16.71 -14.82 2.61
N VAL A 147 17.34 -14.62 3.77
CA VAL A 147 18.73 -15.04 4.01
C VAL A 147 18.84 -16.56 3.92
N LEU A 148 17.92 -17.30 4.51
CA LEU A 148 17.90 -18.76 4.44
C LEU A 148 17.72 -19.25 3.00
N ALA A 149 16.79 -18.68 2.26
CA ALA A 149 16.57 -19.00 0.85
C ALA A 149 17.82 -18.70 0.01
N PHE A 150 18.49 -17.58 0.28
CA PHE A 150 19.75 -17.23 -0.38
C PHE A 150 20.86 -18.24 -0.06
N LEU A 151 21.01 -18.66 1.21
CA LEU A 151 22.01 -19.65 1.61
C LEU A 151 21.74 -21.03 0.98
N ILE A 152 20.48 -21.46 0.93
CA ILE A 152 20.07 -22.70 0.28
C ILE A 152 20.38 -22.64 -1.22
N PHE A 153 20.00 -21.55 -1.88
CA PHE A 153 20.26 -21.35 -3.30
C PHE A 153 21.77 -21.31 -3.59
N TRP A 154 22.55 -20.60 -2.78
CA TRP A 154 23.99 -20.52 -2.91
C TRP A 154 24.65 -21.90 -2.75
N PHE A 155 24.22 -22.67 -1.76
CA PHE A 155 24.70 -24.03 -1.55
C PHE A 155 24.34 -24.95 -2.73
N PHE A 156 23.11 -24.88 -3.21
CA PHE A 156 22.64 -25.63 -4.37
C PHE A 156 23.41 -25.27 -5.64
N ALA A 157 23.53 -23.99 -5.96
CA ALA A 157 24.27 -23.52 -7.13
C ALA A 157 25.74 -23.96 -7.08
N LYS A 158 26.38 -23.87 -5.90
CA LYS A 158 27.75 -24.31 -5.71
C LYS A 158 27.92 -25.81 -5.95
N LYS A 159 27.00 -26.62 -5.42
CA LYS A 159 27.08 -28.08 -5.47
C LYS A 159 26.66 -28.66 -6.82
N GLU A 160 25.56 -28.19 -7.39
CA GLU A 160 24.94 -28.79 -8.58
C GLU A 160 25.44 -28.17 -9.89
N ILE A 161 25.91 -26.91 -9.87
CA ILE A 161 26.34 -26.20 -11.09
C ILE A 161 27.85 -25.96 -11.09
N ILE A 162 28.37 -25.25 -10.08
CA ILE A 162 29.76 -24.77 -10.11
C ILE A 162 30.75 -25.94 -10.02
N ALA A 163 30.64 -26.81 -9.02
CA ALA A 163 31.61 -27.89 -8.82
C ALA A 163 31.69 -28.89 -10.00
N PRO A 164 30.57 -29.33 -10.62
CA PRO A 164 30.62 -30.15 -11.83
C PRO A 164 31.29 -29.44 -13.01
N ILE A 165 30.98 -28.16 -13.25
CA ILE A 165 31.59 -27.37 -14.33
C ILE A 165 33.10 -27.26 -14.10
N GLU A 166 33.56 -26.94 -12.89
CA GLU A 166 35.00 -26.89 -12.56
C GLU A 166 35.70 -28.23 -12.82
N LYS A 167 35.06 -29.35 -12.48
CA LYS A 167 35.58 -30.69 -12.76
C LYS A 167 35.72 -30.93 -14.27
N LEU A 168 34.71 -30.54 -15.06
CA LEU A 168 34.75 -30.66 -16.52
C LEU A 168 35.81 -29.76 -17.15
N THR A 169 35.92 -28.51 -16.71
CA THR A 169 36.96 -27.58 -17.16
C THR A 169 38.35 -28.14 -16.87
N LYS A 170 38.58 -28.68 -15.68
CA LYS A 170 39.86 -29.31 -15.31
C LYS A 170 40.16 -30.52 -16.19
N ALA A 171 39.17 -31.39 -16.40
CA ALA A 171 39.34 -32.55 -17.26
C ALA A 171 39.66 -32.17 -18.72
N ALA A 172 38.95 -31.19 -19.27
CA ALA A 172 39.23 -30.69 -20.62
C ALA A 172 40.65 -30.11 -20.74
N HIS A 173 41.11 -29.40 -19.71
CA HIS A 173 42.49 -28.91 -19.65
C HIS A 173 43.51 -30.05 -19.62
N ASP A 174 43.31 -31.05 -18.76
CA ASP A 174 44.21 -32.22 -18.68
C ASP A 174 44.26 -33.01 -20.00
N ILE A 175 43.10 -33.20 -20.67
CA ILE A 175 43.00 -33.82 -22.00
C ILE A 175 43.81 -33.03 -23.03
N SER A 176 43.72 -31.69 -22.99
CA SER A 176 44.47 -30.80 -23.91
C SER A 176 45.99 -30.90 -23.75
N LEU A 177 46.46 -31.24 -22.54
CA LEU A 177 47.87 -31.49 -22.24
C LEU A 177 48.31 -32.94 -22.55
N GLY A 178 47.43 -33.76 -23.13
CA GLY A 178 47.72 -35.15 -23.50
C GLY A 178 47.55 -36.16 -22.36
N LYS A 179 47.02 -35.75 -21.20
CA LYS A 179 46.67 -36.67 -20.10
C LYS A 179 45.28 -37.26 -20.37
N LEU A 180 45.24 -38.44 -20.96
CA LEU A 180 44.00 -39.09 -21.41
C LEU A 180 43.45 -40.14 -20.45
N ASP A 181 44.02 -40.28 -19.26
CA ASP A 181 43.61 -41.21 -18.20
C ASP A 181 42.50 -40.66 -17.29
N VAL A 182 41.98 -39.47 -17.57
CA VAL A 182 40.93 -38.81 -16.76
C VAL A 182 39.58 -39.52 -16.90
N ASP A 183 38.95 -39.92 -15.79
CA ASP A 183 37.59 -40.46 -15.77
C ASP A 183 36.57 -39.39 -15.35
N LEU A 184 35.67 -39.08 -16.27
CA LEU A 184 34.57 -38.13 -16.04
C LEU A 184 33.39 -38.75 -15.27
N GLY A 185 33.39 -40.08 -15.03
CA GLY A 185 32.34 -40.78 -14.30
C GLY A 185 31.05 -40.98 -15.11
N VAL A 186 31.13 -40.83 -16.43
CA VAL A 186 30.00 -40.93 -17.37
C VAL A 186 30.12 -42.09 -18.34
N ARG A 187 31.10 -42.99 -18.13
CA ARG A 187 31.29 -44.17 -18.97
C ARG A 187 30.07 -45.09 -18.90
N GLY A 188 29.53 -45.42 -20.06
CA GLY A 188 28.35 -46.28 -20.18
C GLY A 188 27.00 -45.55 -20.05
N LEU A 189 27.00 -44.25 -19.77
CA LEU A 189 25.76 -43.45 -19.79
C LEU A 189 25.37 -43.11 -21.24
N LYS A 190 24.11 -43.32 -21.57
CA LYS A 190 23.54 -42.88 -22.85
C LYS A 190 23.02 -41.46 -22.71
N GLU A 191 23.34 -40.61 -23.66
CA GLU A 191 22.95 -39.20 -23.65
C GLU A 191 21.42 -39.02 -23.63
N GLU A 192 20.66 -39.93 -24.27
CA GLU A 192 19.20 -39.92 -24.25
C GLU A 192 18.60 -40.26 -22.87
N SER A 193 19.35 -40.96 -22.02
CA SER A 193 18.90 -41.40 -20.68
C SER A 193 19.13 -40.33 -19.60
N VAL A 194 19.80 -39.23 -19.95
CA VAL A 194 20.22 -38.19 -19.02
C VAL A 194 19.39 -36.92 -19.25
N LYS A 195 18.85 -36.35 -18.17
CA LYS A 195 18.01 -35.14 -18.23
C LYS A 195 18.81 -33.85 -18.16
N ASP A 196 19.88 -33.82 -17.36
CA ASP A 196 20.68 -32.62 -17.08
C ASP A 196 21.71 -32.31 -18.21
N GLU A 197 21.85 -31.03 -18.52
CA GLU A 197 22.75 -30.52 -19.55
C GLU A 197 24.23 -30.67 -19.20
N ILE A 198 24.61 -30.60 -17.91
CA ILE A 198 26.01 -30.71 -17.48
C ILE A 198 26.52 -32.13 -17.70
N THR A 199 25.72 -33.15 -17.42
CA THR A 199 26.08 -34.55 -17.66
C THR A 199 26.11 -34.86 -19.16
N LYS A 200 25.23 -34.26 -19.97
CA LYS A 200 25.35 -34.34 -21.44
C LYS A 200 26.66 -33.74 -21.94
N LEU A 201 27.05 -32.58 -21.41
CA LEU A 201 28.35 -31.97 -21.70
C LEU A 201 29.52 -32.88 -21.27
N ALA A 202 29.43 -33.52 -20.09
CA ALA A 202 30.41 -34.49 -19.63
C ALA A 202 30.56 -35.67 -20.60
N ILE A 203 29.46 -36.22 -21.11
CA ILE A 203 29.46 -37.29 -22.13
C ILE A 203 30.13 -36.81 -23.42
N ALA A 204 29.85 -35.59 -23.87
CA ALA A 204 30.47 -35.03 -25.06
C ALA A 204 32.00 -34.88 -24.91
N ILE A 205 32.48 -34.38 -23.75
CA ILE A 205 33.91 -34.27 -23.45
C ILE A 205 34.56 -35.66 -23.39
N GLU A 206 33.89 -36.67 -22.84
CA GLU A 206 34.39 -38.04 -22.80
C GLU A 206 34.57 -38.66 -24.20
N ARG A 207 33.62 -38.40 -25.13
CA ARG A 207 33.75 -38.81 -26.53
C ARG A 207 34.93 -38.11 -27.23
N LEU A 208 35.15 -36.83 -26.92
CA LEU A 208 36.28 -36.06 -27.43
C LEU A 208 37.62 -36.65 -26.94
N ARG A 209 37.73 -36.94 -25.64
CA ARG A 209 38.90 -37.63 -25.04
C ARG A 209 39.23 -38.92 -25.78
N ALA A 210 38.23 -39.79 -25.98
CA ALA A 210 38.39 -41.07 -26.66
C ALA A 210 38.85 -40.90 -28.12
N SER A 211 38.29 -39.92 -28.84
CA SER A 211 38.68 -39.61 -30.21
C SER A 211 40.14 -39.15 -30.31
N ILE A 212 40.56 -38.28 -29.39
CA ILE A 212 41.96 -37.81 -29.29
C ILE A 212 42.90 -38.98 -28.96
N GLN A 213 42.49 -39.89 -28.06
CA GLN A 213 43.27 -41.08 -27.73
C GLN A 213 43.55 -41.95 -28.96
N ILE A 214 42.50 -42.26 -29.71
CA ILE A 214 42.58 -43.07 -30.93
C ILE A 214 43.48 -42.38 -31.97
N ALA A 215 43.37 -41.06 -32.12
CA ALA A 215 44.21 -40.29 -33.03
C ALA A 215 45.70 -40.34 -32.63
N MET A 216 46.02 -40.16 -31.35
CA MET A 216 47.38 -40.24 -30.83
C MET A 216 47.97 -41.65 -30.98
N GLU A 217 47.20 -42.71 -30.70
CA GLU A 217 47.65 -44.09 -30.90
C GLU A 217 47.93 -44.43 -32.37
N ARG A 218 47.09 -43.95 -33.29
CA ARG A 218 47.30 -44.12 -34.74
C ARG A 218 48.55 -43.40 -35.22
N LEU A 219 48.80 -42.17 -34.74
CA LEU A 219 50.04 -41.43 -35.05
C LEU A 219 51.27 -42.15 -34.50
N ARG A 220 51.18 -42.74 -33.30
CA ARG A 220 52.28 -43.50 -32.70
C ARG A 220 52.60 -44.79 -33.45
N LYS A 221 51.61 -45.48 -34.01
CA LYS A 221 51.79 -46.71 -34.82
C LYS A 221 52.31 -46.45 -36.25
N LYS A 222 52.25 -45.21 -36.73
CA LYS A 222 52.72 -44.80 -38.07
C LYS A 222 54.18 -44.32 -38.09
N ARG A 223 54.77 -44.11 -36.92
CA ARG A 223 56.22 -43.92 -36.71
C ARG A 223 56.86 -45.27 -36.41
#